data_AF-A0A392VN14-F1
#
_entry.id   AF-A0A392VN14-F1
#
_cell.length_a   1.000
_cell.length_b   1.000
_cell.length_c   1.000
_cell.angle_alpha   90.00
_cell.angle_beta   90.00
_cell.angle_gamma   90.00
#
_symmetry.space_group_name_H-M   'P 1'
#
loop_
_entity.id
_entity.type
_entity.pdbx_description
1 polymer ?
#
loop_
_entity_poly.entity_id
_entity_poly.type
_entity_poly.pdbx_seq_one_letter_code
_entity_poly.pdbx_strand_id
1 'polypeptide(L)' 'AMAQEAVSRTAYREAQEARRGREDELRLERFMNNKPPIFKGGYDPDGAQRWIEGIERIFGAM' A
#
# COMPACT_ATOMS: atom_id res chain seq x y z
N ALA A 1 -25.35 10.83 -27.70
CA ALA A 1 -23.96 10.41 -27.95
C ALA A 1 -23.03 10.84 -26.79
N MET A 2 -22.75 12.14 -26.58
CA MET A 2 -21.77 12.58 -25.56
C MET A 2 -22.08 12.15 -24.11
N ALA A 3 -23.35 12.07 -23.71
CA ALA A 3 -23.74 11.64 -22.37
C ALA A 3 -23.41 10.15 -22.08
N GLN A 4 -23.56 9.27 -23.09
CA GLN A 4 -23.20 7.85 -22.94
C GLN A 4 -21.68 7.64 -22.90
N GLU A 5 -20.93 8.45 -23.64
CA GLU A 5 -19.47 8.42 -23.61
C GLU A 5 -18.91 8.89 -22.27
N ALA A 6 -19.48 9.96 -21.69
CA ALA A 6 -19.12 10.44 -20.36
C ALA A 6 -19.36 9.37 -19.28
N VAL A 7 -20.53 8.71 -19.32
CA VAL A 7 -20.88 7.62 -18.39
C VAL A 7 -19.95 6.42 -18.54
N SER A 8 -19.57 6.06 -19.76
CA SER A 8 -18.65 4.95 -20.02
C SER A 8 -17.24 5.25 -19.48
N ARG A 9 -16.77 6.50 -19.60
CA ARG A 9 -15.49 6.95 -19.03
C ARG A 9 -15.50 6.93 -17.50
N THR A 10 -16.58 7.37 -16.86
CA THR A 10 -16.67 7.33 -15.39
C THR A 10 -16.71 5.89 -14.88
N ALA A 11 -17.49 5.01 -15.51
CA ALA A 11 -17.54 3.59 -15.13
C ALA A 11 -16.17 2.90 -15.26
N TYR A 12 -15.41 3.22 -16.32
CA TYR A 12 -14.06 2.70 -16.49
C TYR A 12 -13.10 3.19 -15.39
N ARG A 13 -13.21 4.46 -15.00
CA ARG A 13 -12.40 5.05 -13.92
C ARG A 13 -12.72 4.41 -12.58
N GLU A 14 -13.99 4.27 -12.23
CA GLU A 14 -14.44 3.61 -11.01
C GLU A 14 -13.97 2.14 -10.94
N ALA A 15 -14.05 1.42 -12.07
CA ALA A 15 -13.55 0.06 -12.15
C ALA A 15 -12.02 -0.02 -11.96
N GLN A 16 -11.27 0.95 -12.48
CA GLN A 16 -9.82 1.04 -12.23
C GLN A 16 -9.51 1.37 -10.77
N GLU A 17 -10.23 2.31 -10.16
CA GLU A 17 -10.06 2.69 -8.76
C GLU A 17 -10.38 1.52 -7.82
N ALA A 18 -11.46 0.77 -8.09
CA ALA A 18 -11.80 -0.44 -7.34
C ALA A 18 -10.72 -1.53 -7.48
N ARG A 19 -10.13 -1.70 -8.67
CA ARG A 19 -9.01 -2.64 -8.89
C ARG A 19 -7.78 -2.23 -8.09
N ARG A 20 -7.39 -0.96 -8.15
CA ARG A 20 -6.26 -0.41 -7.38
C ARG A 20 -6.47 -0.58 -5.89
N GLY A 21 -7.67 -0.24 -5.38
CA GLY A 21 -8.01 -0.41 -3.97
C GLY A 21 -7.84 -1.85 -3.49
N ARG A 22 -8.29 -2.84 -4.29
CA ARG A 22 -8.06 -4.26 -3.96
C ARG A 22 -6.60 -4.67 -4.00
N GLU A 23 -5.82 -4.17 -4.95
CA GLU A 23 -4.39 -4.46 -5.02
C GLU A 23 -3.64 -3.89 -3.81
N ASP A 24 -3.98 -2.67 -3.38
CA ASP A 24 -3.40 -2.01 -2.22
C ASP A 24 -3.79 -2.72 -0.91
N GLU A 25 -5.04 -3.19 -0.79
CA GLU A 25 -5.51 -3.98 0.35
C GLU A 25 -4.76 -5.32 0.46
N LEU A 26 -4.54 -6.01 -0.67
CA LEU A 26 -3.72 -7.22 -0.72
C LEU A 26 -2.24 -6.96 -0.40
N ARG A 27 -1.70 -5.79 -0.79
CA ARG A 27 -0.34 -5.38 -0.40
C ARG A 27 -0.23 -5.12 1.10
N LEU A 28 -1.23 -4.46 1.68
CA LEU A 28 -1.28 -4.22 3.12
C LEU A 28 -1.39 -5.54 3.91
N GLU A 29 -2.25 -6.45 3.48
CA GLU A 29 -2.39 -7.77 4.10
C GLU A 29 -1.07 -8.55 4.07
N ARG A 30 -0.41 -8.61 2.90
CA ARG A 30 0.92 -9.23 2.76
C ARG A 30 1.96 -8.59 3.69
N PHE A 31 1.97 -7.26 3.79
CA PHE A 31 2.87 -6.55 4.68
C PHE A 31 2.64 -6.93 6.15
N MET A 32 1.39 -6.93 6.61
CA MET A 32 1.05 -7.26 8.00
C MET A 32 1.32 -8.74 8.33
N ASN A 33 1.11 -9.65 7.38
CA ASN A 33 1.42 -11.07 7.53
C ASN A 33 2.93 -11.33 7.71
N ASN A 34 3.79 -10.44 7.22
CA ASN A 34 5.24 -10.48 7.45
C ASN A 34 5.67 -9.93 8.82
N LYS A 35 4.72 -9.54 9.68
CA LYS A 35 4.95 -9.10 11.06
C LYS A 35 6.00 -7.98 11.15
N PRO A 36 5.69 -6.78 10.63
CA PRO A 36 6.62 -5.67 10.64
C PRO A 36 7.06 -5.30 12.06
N PRO A 37 8.32 -4.87 12.25
CA PRO A 37 8.78 -4.43 13.55
C PRO A 37 8.01 -3.19 14.02
N ILE A 38 7.78 -3.10 15.32
CA ILE A 38 7.11 -1.96 15.95
C ILE A 38 8.12 -0.82 16.11
N PHE A 39 7.76 0.37 15.61
CA PHE A 39 8.56 1.57 15.86
C PHE A 39 8.38 2.02 17.31
N LYS A 40 9.46 2.01 18.09
CA LYS A 40 9.42 2.42 19.50
C LYS A 40 9.38 3.94 19.68
N GLY A 41 9.75 4.72 18.65
CA GLY A 41 9.85 6.16 18.73
C GLY A 41 11.02 6.64 19.60
N GLY A 42 10.99 7.93 19.98
CA GLY A 42 12.04 8.56 20.80
C GLY A 42 13.24 9.07 19.98
N TYR A 43 14.21 9.67 20.68
CA TYR A 43 15.46 10.15 20.07
C TYR A 43 16.52 9.03 20.10
N ASP A 44 16.25 7.96 19.38
CA ASP A 44 17.16 6.82 19.19
C ASP A 44 17.45 6.63 17.69
N PRO A 45 18.49 7.29 17.15
CA PRO A 45 18.83 7.22 15.73
C PRO A 45 19.15 5.79 15.27
N ASP A 46 19.85 5.00 16.11
CA ASP A 46 20.22 3.62 15.79
C ASP A 46 18.99 2.70 15.78
N GLY A 47 18.10 2.88 16.76
CA GLY A 47 16.82 2.16 16.81
C GLY A 47 15.91 2.49 15.63
N ALA A 48 15.87 3.76 15.21
CA ALA A 48 15.14 4.18 14.01
C ALA A 48 15.72 3.56 12.74
N GLN A 49 17.05 3.57 12.59
CA GLN A 49 17.72 2.96 11.45
C GLN A 49 17.43 1.44 11.35
N ARG A 50 17.54 0.71 12.46
CA ARG A 50 17.21 -0.73 12.51
C ARG A 50 15.74 -1.00 12.19
N TRP A 51 14.83 -0.13 12.62
CA TRP A 51 13.42 -0.23 12.27
C TRP A 51 13.22 -0.08 10.76
N ILE A 52 13.84 0.92 10.13
CA ILE A 52 13.80 1.15 8.67
C ILE A 52 14.31 -0.08 7.91
N GLU A 53 15.49 -0.61 8.26
CA GLU A 53 16.07 -1.80 7.62
C GLU A 53 15.13 -3.02 7.71
N GLY A 54 14.46 -3.19 8.85
CA GLY A 54 13.47 -4.25 9.05
C GLY A 54 12.24 -4.10 8.15
N ILE A 55 11.79 -2.86 7.93
CA ILE A 55 10.69 -2.55 7.00
C ILE A 55 11.11 -2.79 5.55
N GLU A 56 12.29 -2.31 5.14
CA GLU A 56 12.82 -2.49 3.78
C GLU A 56 12.95 -3.97 3.41
N ARG A 57 13.38 -4.82 4.35
CA ARG A 57 13.46 -6.27 4.14
C ARG A 57 12.10 -6.89 3.80
N ILE A 58 11.01 -6.40 4.38
CA ILE A 58 9.66 -6.89 4.10
C ILE A 58 9.21 -6.43 2.72
N PHE A 59 9.42 -5.16 2.38
CA PHE A 59 9.12 -4.65 1.03
C PHE A 59 9.93 -5.33 -0.06
N GLY A 60 11.18 -5.72 0.20
CA GLY A 60 11.99 -6.48 -0.75
C GLY A 60 11.56 -7.95 -0.93
N ALA A 61 10.79 -8.50 0.01
CA ALA A 61 10.28 -9.87 -0.04
C ALA A 61 8.86 -9.96 -0.61
N MET A 62 8.15 -8.83 -0.71
CA MET A 62 6.83 -8.71 -1.33
C MET A 62 6.93 -8.43 -2.83
#